data_AF-A0A4S9T6W9-F1
#
_entry.id   AF-A0A4S9T6W9-F1
#
_cell.length_a   1.000
_cell.length_b   1.000
_cell.length_c   1.000
_cell.angle_alpha   90.00
_cell.angle_beta   90.00
_cell.angle_gamma   90.00
#
_symmetry.space_group_name_H-M   'P 1'
#
loop_
_entity.id
_entity.type
_entity.pdbx_description
1 polymer ?
#
loop_
_entity_poly.entity_id
_entity_poly.type
_entity_poly.pdbx_seq_one_letter_code
_entity_poly.pdbx_strand_id
1 'polypeptide(L)'
;MRFQLLVSSLLAWTAAAAPLQARDIITAQTLISDIKGIDDGVNALTVSIEAYDGGLIKEFPIGADITAIHIANRKGFLDANLRATPFNAADSTAIVEYTASSVGVDIPASVDVLKAKYDVFENQKVVILAGLKLLKNDHDTFSAALVAKITADKENGVAAVATTIKFEAAEKSMSKKWQQKDKNHGIDERSDISPSDTILSASMGEESLEYKMLVRERLRSSSRELEESEANFRALMDGVVTLEMDLREAEEKLEKARQKLGKMEEKLNKGWAMQAR
;
A
#
# COMPACT_ATOMS: atom_id res chain seq x y z
N MET A 1 47.31 -6.21 -77.44
CA MET A 1 45.94 -5.65 -77.42
C MET A 1 44.97 -6.72 -76.95
N ARG A 2 44.27 -6.49 -75.84
CA ARG A 2 42.79 -6.55 -75.72
C ARG A 2 42.40 -6.45 -74.24
N PHE A 3 41.82 -5.30 -73.91
CA PHE A 3 41.10 -5.01 -72.68
C PHE A 3 39.85 -5.88 -72.61
N GLN A 4 39.54 -6.46 -71.45
CA GLN A 4 38.17 -6.87 -71.13
C GLN A 4 37.86 -6.54 -69.67
N LEU A 5 36.93 -5.61 -69.53
CA LEU A 5 36.42 -5.01 -68.31
C LEU A 5 35.45 -5.95 -67.59
N LEU A 6 35.67 -6.04 -66.27
CA LEU A 6 34.70 -6.07 -65.16
C LEU A 6 33.21 -6.22 -65.48
N VAL A 7 32.58 -7.22 -64.84
CA VAL A 7 31.28 -7.06 -64.16
C VAL A 7 31.33 -7.87 -62.86
N SER A 8 31.75 -7.25 -61.75
CA SER A 8 31.50 -7.78 -60.40
C SER A 8 30.08 -7.39 -60.00
N SER A 9 29.20 -8.38 -59.87
CA SER A 9 27.85 -8.22 -59.35
C SER A 9 27.89 -7.82 -57.87
N LEU A 10 27.56 -6.56 -57.59
CA LEU A 10 27.31 -6.05 -56.25
C LEU A 10 25.94 -6.58 -55.79
N LEU A 11 25.90 -7.65 -54.98
CA LEU A 11 24.69 -7.98 -54.23
C LEU A 11 24.48 -6.90 -53.18
N ALA A 12 23.53 -6.01 -53.41
CA ALA A 12 23.03 -5.11 -52.38
C ALA A 12 22.27 -5.95 -51.34
N TRP A 13 22.89 -6.18 -50.18
CA TRP A 13 22.15 -6.58 -48.99
C TRP A 13 21.28 -5.41 -48.55
N THR A 14 20.01 -5.43 -48.92
CA THR A 14 18.97 -4.67 -48.23
C THR A 14 18.78 -5.34 -46.86
N ALA A 15 19.49 -4.85 -45.85
CA ALA A 15 19.14 -5.14 -44.48
C ALA A 15 17.73 -4.59 -44.24
N ALA A 16 16.73 -5.48 -44.20
CA ALA A 16 15.40 -5.13 -43.74
C ALA A 16 15.54 -4.71 -42.27
N ALA A 17 15.46 -3.40 -42.01
CA ALA A 17 15.36 -2.89 -40.66
C ALA A 17 14.03 -3.39 -40.10
N ALA A 18 14.07 -4.45 -39.27
CA ALA A 18 12.92 -4.83 -38.48
C ALA A 18 12.50 -3.60 -37.65
N PRO A 19 11.20 -3.24 -37.64
CA PRO A 19 10.74 -2.15 -36.79
C PRO A 19 11.16 -2.45 -35.35
N LEU A 20 11.78 -1.47 -34.68
CA LEU A 20 12.02 -1.51 -33.24
C LEU A 20 10.66 -1.63 -32.55
N GLN A 21 10.24 -2.86 -32.26
CA GLN A 21 9.10 -3.07 -31.37
C GLN A 21 9.49 -2.45 -30.02
N ALA A 22 8.65 -1.55 -29.51
CA ALA A 22 8.78 -1.04 -28.16
C ALA A 22 8.84 -2.25 -27.22
N ARG A 23 10.02 -2.49 -26.64
CA ARG A 23 10.17 -3.58 -25.67
C ARG A 23 9.44 -3.18 -24.42
N ASP A 24 8.51 -4.02 -24.00
CA ASP A 24 7.92 -3.90 -22.69
C ASP A 24 8.99 -4.10 -21.63
N ILE A 25 9.28 -3.03 -20.90
CA ILE A 25 10.30 -2.99 -19.84
C ILE A 25 9.80 -3.72 -18.60
N ILE A 26 8.47 -3.74 -18.42
CA ILE A 26 7.81 -4.41 -17.31
C ILE A 26 7.49 -5.85 -17.73
N THR A 27 8.06 -6.78 -16.99
CA THR A 27 7.86 -8.22 -17.18
C THR A 27 6.86 -8.76 -16.17
N ALA A 28 6.36 -9.98 -16.36
CA ALA A 28 5.53 -10.65 -15.37
C ALA A 28 6.28 -10.81 -14.04
N GLN A 29 7.57 -11.13 -14.12
CA GLN A 29 8.44 -11.26 -12.95
C GLN A 29 8.60 -9.94 -12.18
N THR A 30 8.55 -8.79 -12.87
CA THR A 30 8.55 -7.48 -12.23
C THR A 30 7.32 -7.35 -11.31
N LEU A 31 6.12 -7.62 -11.82
CA LEU A 31 4.90 -7.50 -11.02
C LEU A 31 4.78 -8.58 -9.93
N ILE A 32 5.26 -9.80 -10.19
CA ILE A 32 5.39 -10.84 -9.15
C ILE A 32 6.30 -10.36 -8.01
N SER A 33 7.41 -9.70 -8.33
CA SER A 33 8.30 -9.12 -7.31
C SER A 33 7.63 -7.99 -6.53
N ASP A 34 6.78 -7.19 -7.17
CA ASP A 34 6.02 -6.12 -6.49
C ASP A 34 4.96 -6.70 -5.54
N ILE A 35 4.23 -7.72 -6.01
CA ILE A 35 3.29 -8.48 -5.17
C ILE A 35 4.01 -9.10 -3.98
N LYS A 36 5.21 -9.65 -4.19
CA LYS A 36 6.04 -10.17 -3.09
C LYS A 36 6.40 -9.08 -2.08
N GLY A 37 6.72 -7.87 -2.53
CA GLY A 37 7.01 -6.76 -1.62
C GLY A 37 5.82 -6.40 -0.73
N ILE A 38 4.61 -6.47 -1.28
CA ILE A 38 3.36 -6.30 -0.51
C ILE A 38 3.20 -7.44 0.49
N ASP A 39 3.38 -8.68 0.05
CA ASP A 39 3.28 -9.90 0.86
C ASP A 39 4.23 -9.88 2.06
N ASP A 40 5.51 -9.57 1.82
CA ASP A 40 6.53 -9.43 2.86
C ASP A 40 6.14 -8.34 3.88
N GLY A 41 5.64 -7.20 3.38
CA GLY A 41 5.17 -6.10 4.23
C GLY A 41 3.95 -6.48 5.07
N VAL A 42 2.99 -7.22 4.51
CA VAL A 42 1.80 -7.71 5.24
C VAL A 42 2.19 -8.72 6.31
N ASN A 43 3.14 -9.60 6.02
CA ASN A 43 3.69 -10.53 7.01
C ASN A 43 4.40 -9.80 8.15
N ALA A 44 5.22 -8.78 7.84
CA ALA A 44 5.84 -7.92 8.85
C ALA A 44 4.80 -7.19 9.72
N LEU A 45 3.79 -6.58 9.09
CA LEU A 45 2.68 -5.93 9.77
C LEU A 45 1.95 -6.90 10.71
N THR A 46 1.71 -8.14 10.27
CA THR A 46 1.07 -9.17 11.08
C THR A 46 1.89 -9.46 12.33
N VAL A 47 3.19 -9.69 12.19
CA VAL A 47 4.10 -9.90 13.32
C VAL A 47 4.09 -8.71 14.28
N SER A 48 4.15 -7.48 13.76
CA SER A 48 4.09 -6.25 14.56
C SER A 48 2.78 -6.13 15.33
N ILE A 49 1.64 -6.44 14.69
CA ILE A 49 0.34 -6.47 15.36
C ILE A 49 0.32 -7.55 16.44
N GLU A 50 0.79 -8.77 16.17
CA GLU A 50 0.86 -9.87 17.15
C GLU A 50 1.73 -9.53 18.36
N ALA A 51 2.82 -8.80 18.17
CA ALA A 51 3.69 -8.32 19.24
C ALA A 51 3.09 -7.14 20.04
N TYR A 52 2.12 -6.42 19.46
CA TYR A 52 1.55 -5.22 20.08
C TYR A 52 0.68 -5.52 21.31
N ASP A 53 1.13 -5.10 22.48
CA ASP A 53 0.41 -5.23 23.76
C ASP A 53 -0.06 -3.88 24.32
N GLY A 54 -0.02 -2.82 23.50
CA GLY A 54 -0.41 -1.47 23.86
C GLY A 54 0.78 -0.52 24.04
N GLY A 55 0.48 0.78 24.07
CA GLY A 55 1.48 1.85 24.20
C GLY A 55 2.02 2.33 22.85
N LEU A 56 2.48 3.58 22.81
CA LEU A 56 2.74 4.29 21.55
C LEU A 56 4.10 3.96 20.93
N ILE A 57 5.13 3.76 21.75
CA ILE A 57 6.46 3.36 21.25
C ILE A 57 6.38 2.02 20.51
N LYS A 58 5.59 1.09 21.03
CA LYS A 58 5.41 -0.24 20.44
C LYS A 58 4.50 -0.22 19.20
N GLU A 59 3.85 0.89 18.90
CA GLU A 59 3.05 1.08 17.69
C GLU A 59 3.92 1.48 16.49
N PHE A 60 5.12 2.03 16.73
CA PHE A 60 6.01 2.48 15.66
C PHE A 60 6.27 1.42 14.57
N PRO A 61 6.54 0.14 14.90
CA PRO A 61 6.69 -0.91 13.89
C PRO A 61 5.46 -1.06 12.97
N ILE A 62 4.25 -0.93 13.52
CA ILE A 62 2.99 -1.02 12.75
C ILE A 62 2.92 0.12 11.71
N GLY A 63 3.24 1.35 12.11
CA GLY A 63 3.27 2.50 11.20
C GLY A 63 4.34 2.36 10.10
N ALA A 64 5.52 1.85 10.45
CA ALA A 64 6.58 1.56 9.50
C ALA A 64 6.17 0.47 8.49
N ASP A 65 5.53 -0.60 8.96
CA ASP A 65 5.08 -1.70 8.10
C ASP A 65 3.96 -1.25 7.14
N ILE A 66 2.99 -0.46 7.63
CA ILE A 66 1.96 0.17 6.79
C ILE A 66 2.62 1.01 5.68
N THR A 67 3.66 1.77 6.01
CA THR A 67 4.39 2.59 5.04
C THR A 67 5.11 1.75 4.00
N ALA A 68 5.74 0.65 4.41
CA ALA A 68 6.39 -0.28 3.49
C ALA A 68 5.39 -0.90 2.51
N ILE A 69 4.21 -1.33 3.01
CA ILE A 69 3.13 -1.87 2.17
C ILE A 69 2.60 -0.80 1.19
N HIS A 70 2.41 0.44 1.64
CA HIS A 70 2.01 1.56 0.79
C HIS A 70 2.99 1.73 -0.38
N ILE A 71 4.29 1.84 -0.09
CA ILE A 71 5.33 2.02 -1.10
C ILE A 71 5.33 0.84 -2.09
N ALA A 72 5.19 -0.39 -1.62
CA ALA A 72 5.14 -1.58 -2.48
C ALA A 72 3.92 -1.56 -3.42
N ASN A 73 2.73 -1.23 -2.91
CA ASN A 73 1.53 -1.09 -3.75
C ASN A 73 1.67 0.03 -4.78
N ARG A 74 2.21 1.19 -4.39
CA ARG A 74 2.41 2.32 -5.31
C ARG A 74 3.44 1.99 -6.39
N LYS A 75 4.51 1.26 -6.06
CA LYS A 75 5.45 0.73 -7.05
C LYS A 75 4.75 -0.23 -8.02
N GLY A 76 4.02 -1.21 -7.52
CA GLY A 76 3.27 -2.17 -8.35
C GLY A 76 2.26 -1.48 -9.27
N PHE A 77 1.56 -0.45 -8.76
CA PHE A 77 0.65 0.38 -9.56
C PHE A 77 1.35 1.05 -10.74
N LEU A 78 2.54 1.62 -10.52
CA LEU A 78 3.31 2.28 -11.57
C LEU A 78 3.80 1.27 -12.61
N ASP A 79 4.37 0.15 -12.17
CA ASP A 79 4.89 -0.87 -13.07
C ASP A 79 3.76 -1.51 -13.88
N ALA A 80 2.62 -1.81 -13.24
CA ALA A 80 1.43 -2.27 -13.95
C ALA A 80 0.98 -1.26 -15.00
N ASN A 81 0.95 0.04 -14.67
CA ASN A 81 0.58 1.06 -15.64
C ASN A 81 1.60 1.22 -16.76
N LEU A 82 2.91 1.09 -16.46
CA LEU A 82 4.03 1.20 -17.40
C LEU A 82 4.03 0.13 -18.49
N ARG A 83 3.49 -1.05 -18.19
CA ARG A 83 3.29 -2.14 -19.15
C ARG A 83 2.45 -1.65 -20.35
N ALA A 84 3.04 -1.67 -21.55
CA ALA A 84 2.40 -1.17 -22.77
C ALA A 84 1.42 -2.19 -23.36
N THR A 85 1.82 -3.46 -23.45
CA THR A 85 0.96 -4.53 -23.98
C THR A 85 0.43 -5.45 -22.87
N PRO A 86 -0.78 -6.05 -23.00
CA PRO A 86 -1.21 -7.08 -22.07
C PRO A 86 -0.22 -8.25 -22.00
N PHE A 87 -0.13 -8.89 -20.84
CA PHE A 87 0.65 -10.13 -20.65
C PHE A 87 0.09 -11.26 -21.52
N ASN A 88 0.94 -12.19 -21.94
CA ASN A 88 0.46 -13.42 -22.56
C ASN A 88 -0.27 -14.30 -21.51
N ALA A 89 -0.88 -15.39 -21.96
CA ALA A 89 -1.67 -16.26 -21.08
C ALA A 89 -0.83 -16.91 -19.96
N ALA A 90 0.39 -17.38 -20.26
CA ALA A 90 1.25 -18.03 -19.27
C ALA A 90 1.71 -17.05 -18.18
N ASP A 91 2.16 -15.86 -18.58
CA ASP A 91 2.54 -14.77 -17.69
C ASP A 91 1.35 -14.32 -16.82
N SER A 92 0.17 -14.21 -17.43
CA SER A 92 -1.08 -13.87 -16.75
C SER A 92 -1.43 -14.90 -15.68
N THR A 93 -1.35 -16.19 -16.01
CA THR A 93 -1.58 -17.28 -15.06
C THR A 93 -0.59 -17.23 -13.91
N ALA A 94 0.70 -17.06 -14.19
CA ALA A 94 1.73 -16.99 -13.15
C ALA A 94 1.52 -15.84 -12.16
N ILE A 95 1.13 -14.66 -12.65
CA ILE A 95 0.79 -13.51 -11.81
C ILE A 95 -0.42 -13.86 -10.93
N VAL A 96 -1.52 -14.36 -11.52
CA VAL A 96 -2.77 -14.66 -10.80
C VAL A 96 -2.56 -15.74 -9.74
N GLU A 97 -1.87 -16.83 -10.07
CA GLU A 97 -1.56 -17.91 -9.13
C GLU A 97 -0.70 -17.41 -7.98
N TYR A 98 0.34 -16.61 -8.28
CA TYR A 98 1.18 -16.03 -7.23
C TYR A 98 0.38 -15.12 -6.31
N THR A 99 -0.41 -14.18 -6.87
CA THR A 99 -1.29 -13.30 -6.08
C THR A 99 -2.23 -14.11 -5.18
N ALA A 100 -2.89 -15.14 -5.73
CA ALA A 100 -3.83 -15.97 -4.97
C ALA A 100 -3.16 -16.73 -3.81
N SER A 101 -1.93 -17.20 -4.02
CA SER A 101 -1.17 -18.00 -3.04
C SER A 101 -0.41 -17.18 -1.99
N SER A 102 -0.26 -15.87 -2.18
CA SER A 102 0.51 -14.95 -1.32
C SER A 102 -0.42 -13.95 -0.64
N VAL A 103 -0.52 -12.72 -1.18
CA VAL A 103 -1.36 -11.65 -0.66
C VAL A 103 -2.84 -12.05 -0.57
N GLY A 104 -3.31 -12.97 -1.41
CA GLY A 104 -4.65 -13.57 -1.35
C GLY A 104 -4.92 -14.38 -0.07
N VAL A 105 -3.87 -14.85 0.59
CA VAL A 105 -3.89 -15.60 1.86
C VAL A 105 -3.52 -14.70 3.03
N ASP A 106 -2.43 -13.94 2.90
CA ASP A 106 -1.79 -13.26 4.04
C ASP A 106 -2.51 -11.98 4.45
N ILE A 107 -3.08 -11.22 3.51
CA ILE A 107 -3.93 -10.05 3.82
C ILE A 107 -5.12 -10.45 4.70
N PRO A 108 -5.93 -11.47 4.32
CA PRO A 108 -6.94 -12.01 5.20
C PRO A 108 -6.47 -12.35 6.62
N ALA A 109 -5.36 -13.05 6.74
CA ALA A 109 -4.84 -13.49 8.03
C ALA A 109 -4.42 -12.30 8.90
N SER A 110 -3.70 -11.33 8.31
CA SER A 110 -3.30 -10.08 8.95
C SER A 110 -4.51 -9.28 9.47
N VAL A 111 -5.55 -9.18 8.64
CA VAL A 111 -6.81 -8.53 9.03
C VAL A 111 -7.45 -9.25 10.23
N ASP A 112 -7.48 -10.57 10.26
CA ASP A 112 -8.07 -11.34 11.36
C ASP A 112 -7.26 -11.19 12.66
N VAL A 113 -5.93 -11.12 12.58
CA VAL A 113 -5.05 -10.78 13.70
C VAL A 113 -5.35 -9.37 14.22
N LEU A 114 -5.50 -8.39 13.32
CA LEU A 114 -5.92 -7.03 13.70
C LEU A 114 -7.29 -7.04 14.41
N LYS A 115 -8.23 -7.88 13.95
CA LYS A 115 -9.54 -8.05 14.60
C LYS A 115 -9.46 -8.56 16.02
N ALA A 116 -8.58 -9.53 16.26
CA ALA A 116 -8.37 -10.07 17.59
C ALA A 116 -7.84 -9.02 18.59
N LYS A 117 -7.20 -7.95 18.10
CA LYS A 117 -6.56 -6.92 18.93
C LYS A 117 -7.31 -5.59 19.04
N TYR A 118 -8.57 -5.53 18.62
CA TYR A 118 -9.35 -4.28 18.64
C TYR A 118 -9.39 -3.55 19.98
N ASP A 119 -9.41 -4.29 21.09
CA ASP A 119 -9.48 -3.67 22.42
C ASP A 119 -8.12 -3.10 22.87
N VAL A 120 -7.01 -3.59 22.28
CA VAL A 120 -5.65 -3.10 22.55
C VAL A 120 -5.38 -1.79 21.82
N PHE A 121 -5.96 -1.60 20.63
CA PHE A 121 -5.78 -0.41 19.79
C PHE A 121 -6.73 0.75 20.11
N GLU A 122 -7.45 0.72 21.23
CA GLU A 122 -8.48 1.73 21.54
C GLU A 122 -7.93 3.16 21.52
N ASN A 123 -6.74 3.37 22.08
CA ASN A 123 -6.09 4.68 22.12
C ASN A 123 -5.44 5.08 20.78
N GLN A 124 -5.32 4.12 19.86
CA GLN A 124 -4.68 4.24 18.55
C GLN A 124 -5.68 4.22 17.40
N LYS A 125 -6.98 4.33 17.71
CA LYS A 125 -8.07 4.08 16.77
C LYS A 125 -7.97 4.87 15.47
N VAL A 126 -7.53 6.11 15.56
CA VAL A 126 -7.40 7.02 14.41
C VAL A 126 -6.30 6.54 13.46
N VAL A 127 -5.13 6.16 14.00
CA VAL A 127 -3.96 5.73 13.22
C VAL A 127 -4.26 4.45 12.48
N ILE A 128 -4.81 3.44 13.18
CA ILE A 128 -5.14 2.15 12.58
C ILE A 128 -6.21 2.29 11.48
N LEU A 129 -7.26 3.10 11.69
CA LEU A 129 -8.28 3.33 10.66
C LEU A 129 -7.71 4.09 9.46
N ALA A 130 -6.83 5.07 9.68
CA ALA A 130 -6.17 5.79 8.60
C ALA A 130 -5.28 4.85 7.77
N GLY A 131 -4.49 4.00 8.43
CA GLY A 131 -3.67 2.98 7.80
C GLY A 131 -4.50 2.01 6.96
N LEU A 132 -5.60 1.47 7.51
CA LEU A 132 -6.49 0.57 6.77
C LEU A 132 -7.09 1.21 5.52
N LYS A 133 -7.50 2.49 5.59
CA LYS A 133 -8.03 3.23 4.44
C LYS A 133 -6.98 3.45 3.37
N LEU A 134 -5.77 3.83 3.77
CA LEU A 134 -4.64 4.03 2.87
C LEU A 134 -4.33 2.73 2.12
N LEU A 135 -4.08 1.64 2.86
CA LEU A 135 -3.74 0.35 2.28
C LEU A 135 -4.84 -0.19 1.37
N LYS A 136 -6.11 -0.01 1.74
CA LYS A 136 -7.23 -0.36 0.86
C LYS A 136 -7.18 0.39 -0.46
N ASN A 137 -7.01 1.71 -0.42
CA ASN A 137 -6.95 2.53 -1.63
C ASN A 137 -5.77 2.14 -2.53
N ASP A 138 -4.60 1.92 -1.94
CA ASP A 138 -3.42 1.51 -2.69
C ASP A 138 -3.61 0.14 -3.34
N HIS A 139 -4.16 -0.82 -2.58
CA HIS A 139 -4.41 -2.15 -3.10
C HIS A 139 -5.45 -2.15 -4.21
N ASP A 140 -6.54 -1.38 -4.07
CA ASP A 140 -7.60 -1.29 -5.08
C ASP A 140 -7.08 -0.67 -6.39
N THR A 141 -6.27 0.38 -6.28
CA THR A 141 -5.70 1.05 -7.46
C THR A 141 -4.68 0.17 -8.16
N PHE A 142 -3.77 -0.49 -7.43
CA PHE A 142 -2.84 -1.45 -8.01
C PHE A 142 -3.57 -2.63 -8.65
N SER A 143 -4.53 -3.23 -7.95
CA SER A 143 -5.38 -4.31 -8.42
C SER A 143 -6.06 -3.99 -9.74
N ALA A 144 -6.69 -2.82 -9.84
CA ALA A 144 -7.35 -2.38 -11.06
C ALA A 144 -6.35 -2.21 -12.23
N ALA A 145 -5.18 -1.62 -11.97
CA ALA A 145 -4.14 -1.46 -12.97
C ALA A 145 -3.59 -2.83 -13.44
N LEU A 146 -3.40 -3.77 -12.52
CA LEU A 146 -2.93 -5.13 -12.80
C LEU A 146 -3.91 -5.92 -13.66
N VAL A 147 -5.19 -5.93 -13.28
CA VAL A 147 -6.25 -6.62 -14.02
C VAL A 147 -6.36 -6.10 -15.47
N ALA A 148 -6.12 -4.81 -15.68
CA ALA A 148 -6.11 -4.23 -17.03
C ALA A 148 -4.98 -4.77 -17.94
N LYS A 149 -3.97 -5.45 -17.37
CA LYS A 149 -2.82 -6.02 -18.11
C LYS A 149 -2.87 -7.53 -18.25
N ILE A 150 -3.78 -8.22 -17.56
CA ILE A 150 -3.89 -9.68 -17.59
C ILE A 150 -4.79 -10.12 -18.76
N THR A 151 -4.40 -11.19 -19.47
CA THR A 151 -5.18 -11.79 -20.57
C THR A 151 -5.90 -13.09 -20.20
N ALA A 152 -5.58 -13.68 -19.04
CA ALA A 152 -6.26 -14.86 -18.52
C ALA A 152 -7.76 -14.58 -18.28
N ASP A 153 -8.57 -15.64 -18.31
CA ASP A 153 -10.02 -15.62 -18.09
C ASP A 153 -10.34 -14.71 -16.89
N LYS A 154 -10.97 -13.57 -17.18
CA LYS A 154 -11.14 -12.45 -16.24
C LYS A 154 -11.83 -12.89 -14.95
N GLU A 155 -12.61 -13.97 -14.99
CA GLU A 155 -13.32 -14.52 -13.84
C GLU A 155 -12.39 -15.11 -12.75
N ASN A 156 -11.27 -15.74 -13.12
CA ASN A 156 -10.29 -16.25 -12.13
C ASN A 156 -9.34 -15.14 -11.64
N GLY A 157 -8.97 -14.20 -12.51
CA GLY A 157 -8.10 -13.07 -12.16
C GLY A 157 -8.74 -12.05 -11.23
N VAL A 158 -10.05 -11.78 -11.38
CA VAL A 158 -10.78 -10.84 -10.52
C VAL A 158 -10.97 -11.40 -9.10
N ALA A 159 -11.18 -12.71 -8.93
CA ALA A 159 -11.37 -13.32 -7.62
C ALA A 159 -10.08 -13.35 -6.77
N ALA A 160 -8.92 -13.61 -7.39
CA ALA A 160 -7.62 -13.61 -6.70
C ALA A 160 -7.17 -12.20 -6.28
N VAL A 161 -7.55 -11.19 -7.05
CA VAL A 161 -7.20 -9.78 -6.83
C VAL A 161 -8.21 -9.08 -5.89
N ALA A 162 -9.41 -9.63 -5.68
CA ALA A 162 -10.47 -9.06 -4.84
C ALA A 162 -10.26 -9.22 -3.32
N THR A 163 -9.04 -9.09 -2.81
CA THR A 163 -8.79 -9.06 -1.35
C THR A 163 -9.40 -7.81 -0.67
N THR A 164 -9.79 -6.81 -1.47
CA THR A 164 -10.50 -5.56 -1.10
C THR A 164 -11.65 -5.77 -0.09
N ILE A 165 -12.36 -6.91 -0.20
CA ILE A 165 -13.55 -7.19 0.63
C ILE A 165 -13.17 -7.27 2.13
N LYS A 166 -11.95 -7.70 2.47
CA LYS A 166 -11.58 -7.91 3.88
C LYS A 166 -11.11 -6.65 4.59
N PHE A 167 -10.38 -5.75 3.92
CA PHE A 167 -10.00 -4.45 4.52
C PHE A 167 -11.21 -3.57 4.81
N GLU A 168 -12.17 -3.48 3.87
CA GLU A 168 -13.41 -2.70 4.08
C GLU A 168 -14.27 -3.29 5.20
N ALA A 169 -14.38 -4.63 5.25
CA ALA A 169 -15.09 -5.30 6.33
C ALA A 169 -14.43 -5.04 7.69
N ALA A 170 -13.09 -5.06 7.74
CA ALA A 170 -12.32 -4.77 8.95
C ALA A 170 -12.50 -3.32 9.42
N GLU A 171 -12.37 -2.35 8.52
CA GLU A 171 -12.58 -0.93 8.84
C GLU A 171 -14.00 -0.71 9.39
N LYS A 172 -15.02 -1.25 8.72
CA LYS A 172 -16.42 -1.14 9.16
C LYS A 172 -16.67 -1.84 10.49
N SER A 173 -16.11 -3.02 10.72
CA SER A 173 -16.27 -3.72 12.00
C SER A 173 -15.58 -3.00 13.15
N MET A 174 -14.37 -2.46 12.93
CA MET A 174 -13.65 -1.63 13.91
C MET A 174 -14.43 -0.38 14.28
N SER A 175 -14.81 0.38 13.25
CA SER A 175 -15.53 1.64 13.43
C SER A 175 -16.84 1.42 14.20
N LYS A 176 -17.59 0.36 13.86
CA LYS A 176 -18.81 -0.01 14.61
C LYS A 176 -18.51 -0.41 16.06
N LYS A 177 -17.51 -1.27 16.29
CA LYS A 177 -17.17 -1.75 17.66
C LYS A 177 -16.79 -0.58 18.56
N TRP A 178 -15.94 0.34 18.07
CA TRP A 178 -15.53 1.51 18.85
C TRP A 178 -16.65 2.52 19.03
N GLN A 179 -17.50 2.78 18.01
CA GLN A 179 -18.68 3.62 18.20
C GLN A 179 -19.67 3.05 19.22
N GLN A 180 -19.85 1.73 19.27
CA GLN A 180 -20.72 1.10 20.25
C GLN A 180 -20.14 1.20 21.67
N LYS A 181 -18.82 1.07 21.82
CA LYS A 181 -18.13 1.22 23.11
C LYS A 181 -18.20 2.66 23.63
N ASP A 182 -17.96 3.64 22.76
CA ASP A 182 -18.09 5.08 23.07
C ASP A 182 -19.55 5.40 23.50
N LYS A 183 -20.55 4.82 22.83
CA LYS A 183 -21.97 4.96 23.22
C LYS A 183 -22.29 4.30 24.56
N ASN A 184 -21.73 3.13 24.87
CA ASN A 184 -21.96 2.46 26.15
C ASN A 184 -21.29 3.18 27.34
N HIS A 185 -20.20 3.93 27.13
CA HIS A 185 -19.61 4.79 28.17
C HIS A 185 -20.40 6.09 28.39
N GLY A 186 -21.25 6.50 27.44
CA GLY A 186 -22.08 7.70 27.54
C GLY A 186 -23.46 7.51 28.19
N ILE A 187 -23.82 6.31 28.68
CA ILE A 187 -25.13 6.03 29.31
C ILE A 187 -25.04 6.02 30.86
N ASP A 188 -23.89 6.36 31.44
CA ASP A 188 -23.73 6.43 32.91
C ASP A 188 -23.83 7.85 33.49
N GLU A 189 -24.46 8.80 32.77
CA GLU A 189 -24.76 10.16 33.28
C GLU A 189 -26.14 10.30 33.94
N ARG A 190 -26.76 9.20 34.41
CA ARG A 190 -28.04 9.29 35.14
C ARG A 190 -28.21 8.23 36.21
N SER A 191 -27.43 8.34 37.29
CA SER A 191 -27.91 7.94 38.61
C SER A 191 -27.32 8.85 39.70
N ASP A 192 -28.11 9.86 40.06
CA ASP A 192 -28.33 10.30 41.42
C ASP A 192 -27.10 10.55 42.31
N ILE A 193 -26.34 11.61 42.02
CA ILE A 193 -25.56 12.28 43.06
C ILE A 193 -26.43 13.41 43.63
N SER A 194 -27.18 13.07 44.68
CA SER A 194 -27.81 14.04 45.57
C SER A 194 -26.73 14.81 46.35
N PRO A 195 -26.80 16.14 46.45
CA PRO A 195 -25.81 16.95 47.15
C PRO A 195 -26.13 16.98 48.65
N SER A 196 -26.00 15.85 49.33
CA SER A 196 -26.00 15.75 50.79
C SER A 196 -25.52 14.36 51.14
N ASP A 197 -24.21 14.21 51.40
CA ASP A 197 -23.76 13.47 52.58
C ASP A 197 -22.26 13.71 52.79
N THR A 198 -22.03 14.56 53.76
CA THR A 198 -20.74 14.98 54.27
C THR A 198 -20.40 14.10 55.48
N ILE A 199 -19.22 13.47 55.40
CA ILE A 199 -18.38 12.93 56.48
C ILE A 199 -18.67 11.50 56.97
N LEU A 200 -17.73 10.60 56.67
CA LEU A 200 -17.01 9.90 57.73
C LEU A 200 -15.50 9.85 57.39
N SER A 201 -14.77 10.71 58.09
CA SER A 201 -13.32 10.67 58.19
C SER A 201 -12.94 9.52 59.11
N ALA A 202 -12.20 8.53 58.60
CA ALA A 202 -11.45 7.60 59.42
C ALA A 202 -10.28 6.99 58.61
N SER A 203 -9.08 7.12 59.18
CA SER A 203 -7.82 6.47 58.78
C SER A 203 -7.05 7.07 57.59
N MET A 204 -6.55 8.29 57.80
CA MET A 204 -5.32 8.75 57.16
C MET A 204 -4.13 7.87 57.58
N GLY A 205 -3.89 6.79 56.82
CA GLY A 205 -2.56 6.20 56.70
C GLY A 205 -1.81 6.95 55.61
N GLU A 206 -0.56 7.31 55.87
CA GLU A 206 0.35 7.98 54.96
C GLU A 206 0.34 7.35 53.56
N GLU A 207 -0.43 7.91 52.62
CA GLU A 207 -0.12 7.71 51.20
C GLU A 207 1.22 8.39 50.96
N SER A 208 2.28 7.59 51.05
CA SER A 208 3.67 7.96 50.86
C SER A 208 3.79 8.97 49.71
N LEU A 209 4.46 10.09 49.98
CA LEU A 209 4.87 11.08 48.97
C LEU A 209 5.49 10.40 47.74
N GLU A 210 6.15 9.24 47.91
CA GLU A 210 6.66 8.43 46.81
C GLU A 210 5.58 7.95 45.85
N TYR A 211 4.41 7.51 46.31
CA TYR A 211 3.34 7.02 45.44
C TYR A 211 2.79 8.15 44.55
N LYS A 212 2.57 9.33 45.14
CA LYS A 212 2.12 10.52 44.39
C LYS A 212 3.19 11.03 43.43
N MET A 213 4.46 10.89 43.79
CA MET A 213 5.59 11.23 42.94
C MET A 213 5.73 10.23 41.77
N LEU A 214 5.60 8.92 42.03
CA LEU A 214 5.60 7.85 41.03
C LEU A 214 4.48 8.01 40.00
N VAL A 215 3.27 8.33 40.44
CA VAL A 215 2.13 8.56 39.53
C VAL A 215 2.37 9.79 38.64
N ARG A 216 2.93 10.87 39.19
CA ARG A 216 3.31 12.06 38.41
C ARG A 216 4.45 11.79 37.42
N GLU A 217 5.45 11.03 37.83
CA GLU A 217 6.58 10.63 36.98
C GLU A 217 6.07 9.79 35.81
N ARG A 218 5.19 8.82 36.08
CA ARG A 218 4.59 7.95 35.07
C ARG A 218 3.74 8.73 34.07
N LEU A 219 2.91 9.67 34.54
CA LEU A 219 2.12 10.54 33.67
C LEU A 219 3.00 11.45 32.81
N ARG A 220 4.10 11.99 33.36
CA ARG A 220 5.08 12.78 32.58
C ARG A 220 5.84 11.94 31.56
N SER A 221 6.24 10.72 31.92
CA SER A 221 6.89 9.78 31.00
C SER A 221 5.97 9.46 29.84
N SER A 222 4.72 9.05 30.12
CA SER A 222 3.72 8.79 29.08
C SER A 222 3.42 10.02 28.23
N SER A 223 3.43 11.23 28.79
CA SER A 223 3.24 12.47 28.03
C SER A 223 4.41 12.76 27.09
N ARG A 224 5.67 12.54 27.51
CA ARG A 224 6.84 12.68 26.64
C ARG A 224 6.88 11.60 25.56
N GLU A 225 6.59 10.36 25.92
CA GLU A 225 6.52 9.25 24.98
C GLU A 225 5.44 9.48 23.91
N LEU A 226 4.32 10.11 24.30
CA LEU A 226 3.27 10.55 23.38
C LEU A 226 3.76 11.66 22.44
N GLU A 227 4.45 12.69 22.96
CA GLU A 227 5.00 13.77 22.13
C GLU A 227 6.05 13.26 21.13
N GLU A 228 6.93 12.36 21.55
CA GLU A 228 7.96 11.78 20.68
C GLU A 228 7.35 10.84 19.63
N SER A 229 6.35 10.04 20.02
CA SER A 229 5.61 9.19 19.07
C SER A 229 4.82 10.03 18.06
N GLU A 230 4.17 11.11 18.49
CA GLU A 230 3.45 12.02 17.59
C GLU A 230 4.44 12.69 16.62
N ALA A 231 5.61 13.11 17.10
CA ALA A 231 6.66 13.68 16.25
C ALA A 231 7.18 12.66 15.22
N ASN A 232 7.41 11.41 15.64
CA ASN A 232 7.88 10.34 14.75
C ASN A 232 6.81 9.96 13.71
N PHE A 233 5.54 9.87 14.12
CA PHE A 233 4.43 9.60 13.20
C PHE A 233 4.24 10.76 12.22
N ARG A 234 4.31 12.01 12.68
CA ARG A 234 4.27 13.19 11.80
C ARG A 234 5.43 13.18 10.81
N ALA A 235 6.66 12.93 11.27
CA ALA A 235 7.83 12.85 10.39
C ALA A 235 7.70 11.72 9.35
N LEU A 236 7.14 10.57 9.75
CA LEU A 236 6.85 9.46 8.86
C LEU A 236 5.78 9.84 7.83
N MET A 237 4.68 10.46 8.25
CA MET A 237 3.61 10.92 7.34
C MET A 237 4.10 12.05 6.42
N ASP A 238 4.92 12.97 6.89
CA ASP A 238 5.55 14.01 6.07
C ASP A 238 6.49 13.39 5.03
N GLY A 239 7.23 12.34 5.42
CA GLY A 239 8.02 11.52 4.51
C GLY A 239 7.16 10.84 3.44
N VAL A 240 6.01 10.26 3.83
CA VAL A 240 5.05 9.67 2.90
C VAL A 240 4.49 10.72 1.93
N VAL A 241 4.08 11.89 2.42
CA VAL A 241 3.58 12.99 1.57
C VAL A 241 4.64 13.44 0.56
N THR A 242 5.91 13.51 1.00
CA THR A 242 7.03 13.85 0.11
C THR A 242 7.21 12.79 -0.97
N LEU A 243 7.20 11.52 -0.59
CA LEU A 243 7.28 10.40 -1.54
C LEU A 243 6.09 10.38 -2.50
N GLU A 244 4.87 10.63 -2.04
CA GLU A 244 3.69 10.73 -2.89
C GLU A 244 3.80 11.86 -3.91
N MET A 245 4.37 12.99 -3.50
CA MET A 245 4.56 14.15 -4.38
C MET A 245 5.59 13.84 -5.47
N ASP A 246 6.73 13.27 -5.09
CA ASP A 246 7.77 12.81 -6.03
C ASP A 246 7.21 11.74 -6.98
N LEU A 247 6.39 10.83 -6.46
CA LEU A 247 5.73 9.79 -7.24
C LEU A 247 4.77 10.39 -8.26
N ARG A 248 3.95 11.37 -7.85
CA ARG A 248 3.02 12.07 -8.73
C ARG A 248 3.77 12.84 -9.82
N GLU A 249 4.89 13.46 -9.49
CA GLU A 249 5.75 14.10 -10.48
C GLU A 249 6.30 13.07 -11.48
N ALA A 250 6.71 11.89 -11.02
CA ALA A 250 7.14 10.80 -11.88
C ALA A 250 6.01 10.28 -12.78
N GLU A 251 4.79 10.11 -12.24
CA GLU A 251 3.59 9.76 -13.01
C GLU A 251 3.28 10.78 -14.10
N GLU A 252 3.33 12.08 -13.79
CA GLU A 252 3.08 13.15 -14.76
C GLU A 252 4.15 13.19 -15.86
N LYS A 253 5.42 13.02 -15.49
CA LYS A 253 6.53 12.92 -16.45
C LYS A 253 6.34 11.71 -17.37
N LEU A 254 5.90 10.58 -16.82
CA LEU A 254 5.63 9.37 -17.59
C LEU A 254 4.50 9.59 -18.60
N GLU A 255 3.39 10.20 -18.16
CA GLU A 255 2.26 10.49 -19.05
C GLU A 255 2.65 11.45 -20.18
N LYS A 256 3.42 12.50 -19.87
CA LYS A 256 3.99 13.40 -20.89
C LYS A 256 4.89 12.66 -21.88
N ALA A 257 5.69 11.71 -21.40
CA ALA A 257 6.55 10.90 -22.26
C ALA A 257 5.72 10.01 -23.21
N ARG A 258 4.64 9.40 -22.72
CA ARG A 258 3.69 8.60 -23.54
C ARG A 258 3.07 9.40 -24.66
N GLN A 259 2.56 10.59 -24.36
CA GLN A 259 1.96 11.46 -25.37
C GLN A 259 2.94 11.87 -26.46
N LYS A 260 4.21 12.12 -26.09
CA LYS A 260 5.27 12.41 -27.07
C LYS A 260 5.56 11.20 -27.95
N LEU A 261 5.61 10.01 -27.38
CA LEU A 261 5.90 8.77 -28.09
C LEU A 261 4.79 8.46 -29.10
N GLY A 262 3.51 8.55 -28.70
CA GLY A 262 2.38 8.37 -29.61
C GLY A 262 2.37 9.36 -30.78
N LYS A 263 2.73 10.63 -30.55
CA LYS A 263 2.88 11.63 -31.63
C LYS A 263 4.03 11.29 -32.59
N MET A 264 5.12 10.72 -32.09
CA MET A 264 6.24 10.27 -32.93
C MET A 264 5.85 9.06 -33.77
N GLU A 265 5.16 8.08 -33.21
CA GLU A 265 4.64 6.92 -33.93
C GLU A 265 3.67 7.34 -35.05
N GLU A 266 2.76 8.27 -34.78
CA GLU A 266 1.83 8.79 -35.79
C GLU A 266 2.57 9.45 -36.97
N LYS A 267 3.59 10.26 -36.68
CA LYS A 267 4.43 10.89 -37.70
C LYS A 267 5.21 9.87 -38.51
N LEU A 268 5.75 8.84 -37.86
CA LEU A 268 6.47 7.77 -38.54
C LEU A 268 5.52 7.05 -39.51
N ASN A 269 4.36 6.60 -39.05
CA ASN A 269 3.38 5.91 -39.89
C ASN A 269 2.94 6.75 -41.10
N LYS A 270 2.73 8.06 -40.93
CA LYS A 270 2.44 8.99 -42.03
C LYS A 270 3.60 9.11 -43.04
N GLY A 271 4.84 9.14 -42.56
CA GLY A 271 6.03 9.18 -43.42
C GLY A 271 6.18 7.94 -44.29
N TRP A 272 5.99 6.75 -43.71
CA TRP A 272 6.07 5.48 -44.44
C TRP A 272 4.92 5.35 -45.46
N ALA A 273 3.72 5.80 -45.12
CA ALA A 273 2.58 5.80 -46.05
C ALA A 273 2.79 6.70 -47.27
N MET A 274 3.60 7.76 -47.15
CA MET A 274 3.96 8.64 -48.28
C MET A 274 5.06 8.04 -49.17
N GLN A 275 5.95 7.21 -48.64
CA GLN A 275 7.00 6.53 -49.43
C GLN A 275 6.50 5.29 -50.18
N ALA A 276 5.35 4.73 -49.79
CA ALA A 276 4.73 3.57 -50.43
C ALA A 276 3.80 3.92 -51.62
N ARG A 277 3.73 5.19 -52.04
CA ARG A 277 3.01 5.68 -53.22
C ARG A 277 3.98 6.06 -54.32
#